data_AF-A0A973QSS6-F1
#
_entry.id   AF-A0A973QSS6-F1
#
_cell.length_a   1.000
_cell.length_b   1.000
_cell.length_c   1.000
_cell.angle_alpha   90.00
_cell.angle_beta   90.00
_cell.angle_gamma   90.00
#
_symmetry.space_group_name_H-M   'P 1'
#
loop_
_entity.id
_entity.type
_entity.pdbx_description
1 polymer ?
#
loop_
_entity_poly.entity_id
_entity_poly.type
_entity_poly.pdbx_seq_one_letter_code
_entity_poly.pdbx_strand_id
1 'polypeptide(L)' 'NDSSRWYLKRLPDGKTQIVNVATGLVLDCDSSGANRGLQLWPAWGDLNQEFFLS' A
#
# COMPACT_ATOMS: atom_id res chain seq x y z
N ASN A 1 13.49 9.32 12.12
CA ASN A 1 13.03 9.50 10.73
C ASN A 1 11.97 8.45 10.46
N ASP A 2 10.76 8.86 10.09
CA ASP A 2 9.60 7.98 9.94
C ASP A 2 9.46 7.40 8.52
N SER A 3 10.30 7.80 7.56
CA SER A 3 10.21 7.33 6.17
C SER A 3 10.37 5.82 6.02
N SER A 4 11.04 5.16 6.98
CA SER A 4 11.22 3.71 7.05
C SER A 4 10.26 3.01 8.01
N ARG A 5 9.32 3.75 8.62
CA ARG A 5 8.29 3.17 9.50
C ARG A 5 7.02 2.92 8.71
N TRP A 6 6.41 1.78 8.98
CA TRP A 6 5.22 1.30 8.30
C TRP A 6 4.24 0.73 9.33
N TYR A 7 2.94 0.82 9.05
CA TYR A 7 1.93 0.10 9.80
C TYR A 7 1.04 -0.72 8.88
N LEU A 8 0.49 -1.80 9.44
CA LEU A 8 -0.36 -2.75 8.74
C LEU A 8 -1.81 -2.46 9.11
N LYS A 9 -2.61 -2.04 8.13
CA LYS A 9 -4.05 -1.82 8.29
C LYS A 9 -4.80 -3.03 7.77
N ARG A 10 -5.38 -3.80 8.70
CA ARG A 10 -6.21 -4.96 8.37
C ARG A 10 -7.50 -4.53 7.67
N LEU A 11 -7.87 -5.23 6.61
CA LEU A 11 -9.14 -5.04 5.89
C LEU A 11 -10.17 -6.10 6.31
N PRO A 12 -11.49 -5.83 6.17
CA PRO A 12 -12.53 -6.77 6.57
C PRO A 12 -12.50 -8.12 5.86
N ASP A 13 -11.96 -8.17 4.64
CA ASP A 13 -11.85 -9.37 3.81
C ASP A 13 -10.60 -10.21 4.11
N GLY A 14 -9.82 -9.83 5.13
CA GLY A 14 -8.62 -10.54 5.51
C GLY A 14 -7.40 -10.22 4.63
N LYS A 15 -7.41 -9.12 3.88
CA LYS A 15 -6.21 -8.51 3.30
C LYS A 15 -5.64 -7.42 4.22
N THR A 16 -4.55 -6.79 3.78
CA THR A 16 -3.83 -5.76 4.52
C THR A 16 -3.39 -4.64 3.57
N GLN A 17 -3.63 -3.38 3.96
CA GLN A 17 -2.94 -2.23 3.37
C GLN A 17 -1.67 -1.96 4.17
N ILE A 18 -0.55 -1.74 3.47
CA ILE A 18 0.75 -1.40 4.08
C ILE A 18 0.94 0.11 3.94
N VAL A 19 0.96 0.84 5.06
CA VAL A 19 0.92 2.31 5.06
C VAL A 19 2.23 2.90 5.54
N ASN A 20 2.78 3.85 4.80
CA ASN A 20 3.98 4.58 5.21
C ASN A 20 3.65 5.62 6.27
N VAL A 21 4.39 5.64 7.38
CA VAL A 21 4.13 6.56 8.49
C VAL A 21 4.44 8.02 8.13
N ALA A 22 5.45 8.26 7.30
CA ALA A 22 5.84 9.63 6.95
C ALA A 22 4.88 10.31 5.95
N THR A 23 4.27 9.54 5.04
CA THR A 23 3.43 10.11 3.96
C THR A 23 1.94 9.80 4.10
N GLY A 24 1.55 8.76 4.85
CA GLY A 24 0.19 8.25 4.89
C GLY A 24 -0.27 7.54 3.61
N LEU A 25 0.62 7.40 2.61
CA LEU A 25 0.35 6.69 1.37
C LEU A 25 0.49 5.17 1.57
N VAL A 26 -0.16 4.41 0.69
CA VAL A 26 -0.13 2.94 0.73
C VAL A 26 0.87 2.39 -0.29
N LEU A 27 1.42 1.21 0.02
CA LEU A 27 2.12 0.40 -0.96
C LEU A 27 1.14 0.06 -2.09
N ASP A 28 1.56 0.35 -3.32
CA ASP A 28 0.78 0.15 -4.54
C ASP A 28 1.64 -0.60 -5.56
N CYS A 29 1.10 -1.67 -6.13
CA CYS A 29 1.75 -2.50 -7.15
C CYS A 29 1.05 -2.34 -8.50
N ASP A 30 1.31 -1.22 -9.18
CA ASP A 30 0.69 -0.92 -10.47
C ASP A 30 1.36 -1.72 -11.60
N SER A 31 0.54 -2.29 -12.48
CA SER A 31 0.97 -3.02 -13.67
C SER A 31 0.75 -2.24 -14.96
N SER A 32 0.25 -1.01 -14.87
CA SER A 32 -0.22 -0.19 -15.98
C SER A 32 0.40 1.22 -16.00
N GLY A 33 0.21 1.94 -17.11
CA GLY A 33 0.61 3.35 -17.20
C GLY A 33 2.12 3.62 -17.16
N ALA A 34 2.46 4.86 -16.80
CA ALA A 34 3.84 5.34 -16.71
C ALA A 34 4.51 5.00 -15.35
N ASN A 35 3.71 4.67 -14.33
CA ASN A 35 4.19 4.38 -12.98
C ASN A 35 4.12 2.88 -12.64
N ARG A 36 4.59 2.03 -13.56
CA ARG A 36 4.59 0.57 -13.36
C ARG A 36 5.58 0.18 -12.27
N GLY A 37 5.19 -0.76 -11.42
CA GLY A 37 6.01 -1.32 -10.35
C GLY A 37 5.51 -0.96 -8.96
N LEU A 38 6.41 -1.13 -7.97
CA LEU A 38 6.12 -0.78 -6.58
C LEU A 38 6.27 0.72 -6.37
N GLN A 39 5.22 1.35 -5.84
CA GLN A 39 5.17 2.78 -5.56
C GLN A 39 4.41 3.08 -4.26
N LEU A 40 4.34 4.38 -3.94
CA LEU A 40 3.44 4.92 -2.92
C LEU A 40 2.31 5.68 -3.61
N TRP A 41 1.07 5.35 -3.27
CA TRP A 41 -0.11 5.98 -3.87
C TRP A 41 -1.19 6.31 -2.83
N PRO A 42 -2.09 7.27 -3.08
CA PRO A 42 -3.28 7.44 -2.26
C PRO A 42 -4.10 6.15 -2.20
N ALA A 43 -4.63 5.84 -1.01
CA ALA A 43 -5.48 4.67 -0.82
C ALA A 43 -6.83 4.86 -1.54
N TRP A 44 -6.99 4.21 -2.69
CA TRP A 44 -8.24 4.21 -3.46
C TRP A 44 -9.06 2.94 -3.24
N GLY A 45 -8.50 1.94 -2.54
CA GLY A 45 -9.18 0.68 -2.25
C GLY A 45 -9.17 -0.27 -3.45
N ASP A 46 -8.25 -0.05 -4.38
CA ASP A 46 -8.05 -0.92 -5.53
C ASP A 46 -7.21 -2.14 -5.15
N LEU A 47 -7.40 -3.25 -5.86
CA LEU A 47 -6.77 -4.54 -5.55
C LEU A 47 -5.23 -4.50 -5.59
N ASN A 48 -4.63 -3.56 -6.33
CA ASN A 48 -3.18 -3.35 -6.37
C ASN A 48 -2.61 -2.72 -5.08
N GLN A 49 -3.46 -2.41 -4.10
CA GLN A 49 -3.09 -1.80 -2.81
C GLN A 49 -3.39 -2.72 -1.61
N GLU A 50 -3.78 -3.96 -1.86
CA GLU A 50 -4.24 -4.91 -0.85
C GLU A 50 -3.47 -6.22 -0.93
N PHE A 51 -2.86 -6.63 0.17
CA PHE A 51 -1.95 -7.77 0.20
C PHE A 51 -2.37 -8.82 1.22
N PHE A 52 -2.20 -10.09 0.86
CA PHE A 52 -2.14 -11.17 1.84
C PHE A 52 -0.72 -11.22 2.41
N LEU A 53 -0.63 -11.32 3.74
CA LEU A 53 0.62 -11.55 4.45
C LEU A 53 0.59 -12.97 5.00
N SER A 54 1.62 -13.75 4.70
CA SER A 54 1.81 -15.14 5.14
C SER A 54 2.98 -15.27 6.09
#